data_AF-A0A3A4PEM6-F1
#
_entry.id   AF-A0A3A4PEM6-F1
#
_cell.length_a   1.000
_cell.length_b   1.000
_cell.length_c   1.000
_cell.angle_alpha   90.00
_cell.angle_beta   90.00
_cell.angle_gamma   90.00
#
_symmetry.space_group_name_H-M   'P 1'
#
loop_
_entity.id
_entity.type
_entity.pdbx_description
1 polymer ?
#
loop_
_entity_poly.entity_id
_entity_poly.type
_entity_poly.pdbx_seq_one_letter_code
_entity_poly.pdbx_strand_id
1 'polypeptide(L)'
;MDEFGELSLREREAKRIARRQWFWLHLAVYVMIQVFLFVIWLLSSASYPWFIFPLFGWGVFVAAHAVYAFVVRDPEEIMIERAARQAGKRQ
;
A
#
# COMPACT_ATOMS: atom_id res chain seq x y z
N MET A 1 -25.01 -10.93 -18.97
CA MET A 1 -23.99 -10.20 -18.20
C MET A 1 -23.49 -9.11 -19.11
N ASP A 2 -23.76 -7.89 -18.73
CA ASP A 2 -23.64 -6.65 -19.48
C ASP A 2 -22.16 -6.26 -19.60
N GLU A 3 -21.71 -5.88 -20.78
CA GLU A 3 -20.32 -5.53 -21.10
C GLU A 3 -19.73 -4.50 -20.12
N PHE A 4 -20.57 -3.56 -19.68
CA PHE A 4 -20.24 -2.56 -18.65
C PHE A 4 -19.82 -3.18 -17.31
N GLY A 5 -20.43 -4.29 -16.91
CA GLY A 5 -20.09 -5.01 -15.69
C GLY A 5 -18.68 -5.61 -15.75
N GLU A 6 -18.32 -6.24 -16.86
CA GLU A 6 -17.00 -6.85 -17.06
C GLU A 6 -15.88 -5.80 -17.07
N LEU A 7 -16.11 -4.65 -17.71
CA LEU A 7 -15.16 -3.53 -17.71
C LEU A 7 -14.94 -2.99 -16.29
N SER A 8 -16.01 -2.81 -15.51
CA SER A 8 -15.91 -2.32 -14.13
C SER A 8 -15.13 -3.27 -13.21
N LEU A 9 -15.24 -4.59 -13.42
CA LEU A 9 -14.48 -5.59 -12.68
C LEU A 9 -12.98 -5.52 -13.03
N ARG A 10 -12.66 -5.44 -14.32
CA ARG A 10 -11.27 -5.30 -14.81
C ARG A 10 -10.60 -4.03 -14.30
N GLU A 11 -11.30 -2.90 -14.30
CA GLU A 11 -10.78 -1.63 -13.77
C GLU A 11 -10.46 -1.73 -12.27
N ARG A 12 -11.28 -2.45 -11.49
CA ARG A 12 -11.03 -2.65 -10.05
C ARG A 12 -9.83 -3.54 -9.79
N GLU A 13 -9.69 -4.62 -10.52
CA GLU A 13 -8.51 -5.48 -10.43
C GLU A 13 -7.24 -4.71 -10.79
N ALA A 14 -7.28 -3.92 -11.87
CA ALA A 14 -6.19 -3.05 -12.27
C ALA A 14 -5.83 -2.02 -11.17
N LYS A 15 -6.83 -1.36 -10.58
CA LYS A 15 -6.61 -0.42 -9.46
C LYS A 15 -5.98 -1.11 -8.25
N ARG A 16 -6.42 -2.33 -7.89
CA ARG A 16 -5.84 -3.11 -6.79
C ARG A 16 -4.38 -3.46 -7.05
N ILE A 17 -4.05 -3.90 -8.26
CA ILE A 17 -2.68 -4.23 -8.68
C ILE A 17 -1.80 -2.98 -8.63
N ALA A 18 -2.28 -1.87 -9.21
CA ALA A 18 -1.55 -0.61 -9.22
C ALA A 18 -1.25 -0.12 -7.80
N ARG A 19 -2.23 -0.13 -6.88
CA ARG A 19 -2.01 0.27 -5.47
C ARG A 19 -0.90 -0.55 -4.80
N ARG A 20 -0.88 -1.86 -5.03
CA ARG A 20 0.17 -2.74 -4.49
C ARG A 20 1.53 -2.46 -5.12
N GLN A 21 1.60 -2.25 -6.44
CA GLN A 21 2.85 -1.88 -7.11
C GLN A 21 3.42 -0.57 -6.58
N TRP A 22 2.57 0.45 -6.38
CA TRP A 22 2.99 1.72 -5.80
C TRP A 22 3.54 1.57 -4.39
N PHE A 23 2.92 0.72 -3.56
CA PHE A 23 3.46 0.39 -2.24
C PHE A 23 4.84 -0.27 -2.34
N TRP A 24 5.02 -1.26 -3.22
CA TRP A 24 6.31 -1.95 -3.39
C TRP A 24 7.42 -1.01 -3.85
N LEU A 25 7.11 -0.08 -4.75
CA LEU A 25 8.08 0.94 -5.18
C LEU A 25 8.50 1.84 -4.01
N HIS A 26 7.54 2.31 -3.21
CA HIS A 26 7.85 3.12 -2.03
C HIS A 26 8.68 2.34 -1.00
N LEU A 27 8.34 1.07 -0.75
CA LEU A 27 9.09 0.21 0.15
C LEU A 27 10.52 -0.02 -0.35
N ALA A 28 10.71 -0.26 -1.65
CA ALA A 28 12.03 -0.45 -2.24
C ALA A 28 12.91 0.81 -2.10
N VAL A 29 12.35 1.98 -2.40
CA VAL A 29 13.05 3.27 -2.23
C VAL A 29 13.39 3.51 -0.77
N TYR A 30 12.46 3.25 0.16
CA TYR A 30 12.70 3.36 1.59
C TYR A 30 13.85 2.46 2.04
N VAL A 31 13.83 1.17 1.69
CA VAL A 31 14.91 0.22 2.05
C VAL A 31 16.25 0.67 1.47
N MET A 32 16.28 1.11 0.20
CA MET A 32 17.49 1.62 -0.44
C MET A 32 18.08 2.83 0.29
N ILE A 33 17.23 3.79 0.68
CA ILE A 33 17.66 4.95 1.47
C ILE A 33 18.18 4.51 2.84
N GLN A 34 17.49 3.59 3.53
CA GLN A 34 17.94 3.10 4.84
C GLN A 34 19.30 2.41 4.79
N VAL A 35 19.54 1.59 3.75
CA VAL A 35 20.85 0.97 3.50
C VAL A 35 21.91 2.04 3.23
N PHE A 36 21.60 3.04 2.40
CA PHE A 36 22.51 4.14 2.11
C PHE A 36 22.89 4.93 3.37
N LEU A 37 21.94 5.29 4.22
CA LEU A 37 22.20 5.99 5.49
C LEU A 37 23.01 5.13 6.46
N PHE A 38 22.75 3.82 6.51
CA PHE A 38 23.56 2.89 7.29
C PHE A 38 25.01 2.83 6.81
N VAL A 39 25.24 2.81 5.50
CA VAL A 39 26.59 2.86 4.92
C VAL A 39 27.29 4.18 5.25
N ILE A 40 26.61 5.33 5.17
CA ILE A 40 27.18 6.61 5.59
C ILE A 40 27.58 6.55 7.06
N TRP A 41 26.70 6.05 7.93
CA TRP A 41 27.00 5.92 9.36
C TRP A 41 28.26 5.07 9.57
N LEU A 42 28.37 3.93 8.90
CA LEU A 42 29.52 3.03 9.00
C LEU A 42 30.83 3.70 8.56
N LEU A 43 30.79 4.49 7.47
CA LEU A 43 31.97 5.17 6.93
C LEU A 43 32.34 6.45 7.69
N SER A 44 31.37 7.10 8.34
CA SER A 44 31.57 8.38 9.04
C SER A 44 32.25 8.25 10.40
N SER A 45 32.58 7.04 10.87
CA SER A 45 33.13 6.79 12.21
C SER A 45 32.25 7.37 13.33
N ALA A 46 30.95 7.56 13.07
CA ALA A 46 30.03 8.16 13.99
C ALA A 46 29.76 7.19 15.15
N SER A 47 30.07 7.63 16.37
CA SER A 47 29.80 6.85 17.59
C SER A 47 28.31 6.65 17.86
N TYR A 48 27.46 7.55 17.36
CA TYR A 48 26.02 7.52 17.55
C TYR A 48 25.26 7.10 16.27
N PRO A 49 24.41 6.05 16.31
CA PRO A 49 23.68 5.51 15.15
C PRO A 49 22.46 6.33 14.77
N TRP A 50 22.69 7.53 14.25
CA TRP A 50 21.63 8.48 13.88
C TRP A 50 20.66 7.96 12.80
N PHE A 51 21.06 6.98 11.98
CA PHE A 51 20.20 6.38 10.94
C PHE A 51 18.96 5.67 11.52
N ILE A 52 18.96 5.37 12.83
CA ILE A 52 17.83 4.79 13.56
C ILE A 52 16.61 5.72 13.55
N PHE A 53 16.81 7.04 13.58
CA PHE A 53 15.70 8.00 13.55
C PHE A 53 14.89 7.96 12.25
N PRO A 54 15.48 8.08 11.05
CA PRO A 54 14.73 7.91 9.82
C PRO A 54 14.20 6.48 9.66
N LEU A 55 14.93 5.46 10.16
CA LEU A 55 14.45 4.07 10.14
C LEU A 55 13.10 3.95 10.84
N PHE A 56 13.01 4.30 12.13
CA PHE A 56 11.78 4.14 12.88
C PHE A 56 10.77 5.27 12.63
N GLY A 57 11.23 6.51 12.49
CA GLY A 57 10.37 7.66 12.24
C GLY A 57 9.62 7.53 10.91
N TRP A 58 10.31 7.20 9.82
CA TRP A 58 9.65 7.03 8.52
C TRP A 58 9.07 5.64 8.32
N GLY A 59 9.62 4.62 9.00
CA GLY A 59 9.09 3.26 8.97
C GLY A 59 7.62 3.17 9.38
N VAL A 60 7.16 4.03 10.30
CA VAL A 60 5.75 4.12 10.70
C VAL A 60 4.85 4.52 9.52
N PHE A 61 5.27 5.47 8.69
CA PHE A 61 4.49 5.89 7.52
C PHE A 61 4.43 4.80 6.45
N VAL A 62 5.54 4.07 6.25
CA VAL A 62 5.58 2.91 5.35
C VAL A 62 4.63 1.81 5.84
N ALA A 63 4.62 1.53 7.15
CA ALA A 63 3.70 0.57 7.75
C ALA A 63 2.23 1.00 7.58
N ALA A 64 1.92 2.29 7.81
CA ALA A 64 0.58 2.83 7.55
C ALA A 64 0.17 2.69 6.07
N HIS A 65 1.10 2.93 5.15
CA HIS A 65 0.86 2.75 3.72
C HIS A 65 0.63 1.29 3.35
N ALA A 66 1.31 0.34 4.00
CA ALA A 66 1.06 -1.09 3.84
C ALA A 66 -0.36 -1.46 4.26
N VAL A 67 -0.80 -0.97 5.42
CA VAL A 67 -2.18 -1.18 5.90
C VAL A 67 -3.19 -0.65 4.88
N TYR A 68 -2.95 0.54 4.33
CA TYR A 68 -3.81 1.09 3.28
C TYR A 68 -3.81 0.24 2.00
N ALA A 69 -2.65 -0.23 1.55
CA ALA A 69 -2.53 -0.97 0.29
C ALA A 69 -3.11 -2.41 0.36
N PHE A 70 -3.06 -3.05 1.53
CA PHE A 70 -3.43 -4.47 1.67
C PHE A 70 -4.66 -4.74 2.53
N VAL A 71 -4.96 -3.90 3.52
CA VAL A 71 -6.03 -4.16 4.51
C VAL A 71 -7.27 -3.33 4.24
N VAL A 72 -7.12 -2.05 3.87
CA VAL A 72 -8.26 -1.16 3.63
C VAL A 72 -9.01 -1.60 2.37
N ARG A 73 -10.29 -1.93 2.53
CA ARG A 73 -11.19 -2.26 1.41
C ARG A 73 -11.65 -1.00 0.72
N ASP A 74 -11.75 -1.08 -0.60
CA ASP A 74 -12.20 0.03 -1.43
C ASP A 74 -13.69 0.33 -1.11
N PRO A 75 -14.08 1.58 -0.81
CA PRO A 75 -15.47 1.92 -0.53
C PRO A 75 -16.43 1.48 -1.64
N GLU A 76 -15.98 1.50 -2.90
CA GLU A 76 -16.76 1.04 -4.05
C GLU A 76 -17.12 -0.45 -3.93
N GLU A 77 -16.19 -1.28 -3.45
CA GLU A 77 -16.41 -2.71 -3.22
C GLU A 77 -17.45 -2.96 -2.12
N ILE A 78 -17.39 -2.17 -1.05
CA ILE A 78 -18.35 -2.26 0.07
C ILE A 78 -19.76 -1.89 -0.42
N MET A 79 -19.89 -0.84 -1.24
CA MET A 79 -21.19 -0.36 -1.74
C MET A 79 -21.82 -1.38 -2.69
N ILE A 80 -21.02 -2.04 -3.52
CA ILE A 80 -21.52 -3.04 -4.48
C ILE A 80 -21.88 -4.35 -3.80
N GLU A 81 -21.08 -4.80 -2.83
CA GLU A 81 -21.42 -5.97 -2.00
C GLU A 81 -22.72 -5.72 -1.21
N ARG A 82 -22.96 -4.48 -0.78
CA ARG A 82 -24.22 -4.05 -0.16
C ARG A 82 -25.39 -4.04 -1.14
N ALA A 83 -25.21 -3.48 -2.35
CA ALA A 83 -26.25 -3.45 -3.38
C ALA A 83 -26.66 -4.87 -3.81
N ALA A 84 -25.69 -5.77 -4.03
CA ALA A 84 -25.94 -7.18 -4.35
C ALA A 84 -26.70 -7.91 -3.22
N ARG A 85 -26.32 -7.68 -1.95
CA ARG A 85 -27.03 -8.23 -0.79
C ARG A 85 -28.47 -7.73 -0.66
N GLN A 86 -28.74 -6.48 -1.02
CA GLN A 86 -30.09 -5.91 -0.96
C GLN A 86 -30.99 -6.44 -2.08
N ALA A 87 -30.45 -6.65 -3.29
CA ALA A 87 -31.19 -7.25 -4.40
C ALA A 87 -31.60 -8.71 -4.11
N GLY A 88 -30.72 -9.51 -3.50
CA GLY A 88 -31.02 -10.89 -3.11
C GLY A 88 -31.98 -11.04 -1.92
N LYS A 89 -32.15 -10.00 -1.09
CA LYS A 89 -33.13 -9.99 0.01
C LYS A 89 -34.55 -9.56 -0.41
N ARG A 90 -34.71 -9.05 -1.62
CA ARG A 90 -35.99 -8.56 -2.18
C ARG A 90 -36.71 -9.59 -3.06
N GLN A 91 -36.09 -10.75 -3.30
CA GLN A 91 -36.69 -11.92 -3.95
C GLN A 91 -37.04 -12.96 -2.89
#